data_AF-A0A954KTC9-F1
#
_entry.id   AF-A0A954KTC9-F1
#
_cell.length_a   1.000
_cell.length_b   1.000
_cell.length_c   1.000
_cell.angle_alpha   90.00
_cell.angle_beta   90.00
_cell.angle_gamma   90.00
#
_symmetry.space_group_name_H-M   'P 1'
#
loop_
_entity.id
_entity.type
_entity.pdbx_description
1 polymer ?
#
loop_
_entity_poly.entity_id
_entity_poly.type
_entity_poly.pdbx_seq_one_letter_code
_entity_poly.pdbx_strand_id
1 'polypeptide(L)'
;MPFVASIAGLLLIGLTTSGIWLFSDGQDPAPINVPPIANQQVADEVGEDTFGLETLTPVSGTIQLAATDDEPALRALADRQNSELDEIPLQPIPDIDFATQVESFTKKFCIDCHGPDAQEGGLELHKYDSILSMRQSRKTWKHIYQLVEISAMPPVDMEPQPTKEEREKFVQ
;
A
#
# COMPACT_ATOMS: atom_id res chain seq x y z
N MET A 1 -48.92 -62.84 -12.32
CA MET A 1 -47.63 -63.18 -11.69
C MET A 1 -47.25 -62.01 -10.78
N PRO A 2 -47.17 -62.20 -9.45
CA PRO A 2 -46.66 -61.22 -8.49
C PRO A 2 -45.21 -61.56 -8.10
N PHE A 3 -44.35 -60.55 -7.91
CA PHE A 3 -43.24 -60.67 -6.97
C PHE A 3 -43.08 -59.38 -6.19
N VAL A 4 -43.25 -59.56 -4.88
CA VAL A 4 -43.08 -58.61 -3.78
C VAL A 4 -41.74 -58.96 -3.13
N ALA A 5 -40.91 -57.98 -2.79
CA ALA A 5 -39.92 -58.02 -1.69
C ALA A 5 -39.36 -56.59 -1.53
N SER A 6 -39.75 -55.80 -0.52
CA SER A 6 -39.18 -55.78 0.85
C SER A 6 -37.66 -55.70 0.87
N ILE A 7 -37.09 -54.56 1.29
CA ILE A 7 -36.15 -54.48 2.43
C ILE A 7 -36.31 -53.10 3.09
N ALA A 8 -36.72 -53.13 4.35
CA ALA A 8 -36.66 -52.03 5.30
C ALA A 8 -35.21 -51.71 5.67
N GLY A 9 -34.83 -50.44 5.66
CA GLY A 9 -33.53 -49.95 6.13
C GLY A 9 -33.73 -48.81 7.11
N LEU A 10 -34.13 -49.14 8.34
CA LEU A 10 -34.07 -48.25 9.49
C LEU A 10 -32.63 -48.29 10.01
N LEU A 11 -31.88 -47.18 9.91
CA LEU A 11 -30.70 -46.97 10.74
C LEU A 11 -30.70 -45.54 11.26
N LEU A 12 -31.33 -45.39 12.43
CA LEU A 12 -31.04 -44.30 13.35
C LEU A 12 -29.66 -44.55 13.94
N ILE A 13 -28.71 -43.68 13.59
CA ILE A 13 -27.56 -43.37 14.43
C ILE A 13 -27.55 -41.86 14.57
N GLY A 14 -28.11 -41.39 15.68
CA GLY A 14 -27.70 -40.10 16.22
C GLY A 14 -26.27 -40.25 16.75
N LEU A 15 -25.48 -39.19 16.64
CA LEU A 15 -24.50 -38.87 17.65
C LEU A 15 -24.17 -37.38 17.56
N THR A 16 -24.48 -36.71 18.65
CA THR A 16 -24.11 -35.34 18.98
C THR A 16 -22.59 -35.19 18.99
N THR A 17 -22.05 -34.24 18.25
CA THR A 17 -20.75 -33.66 18.57
C THR A 17 -20.85 -32.15 18.49
N SER A 18 -21.32 -31.54 19.58
CA SER A 18 -20.74 -30.29 20.03
C SER A 18 -19.23 -30.50 20.11
N GLY A 19 -18.47 -29.76 19.31
CA GLY A 19 -17.04 -29.99 19.18
C GLY A 19 -16.35 -28.81 18.54
N ILE A 20 -16.07 -27.80 19.37
CA ILE A 20 -14.79 -27.08 19.40
C ILE A 20 -14.43 -26.39 18.06
N TRP A 21 -14.84 -25.13 17.92
CA TRP A 21 -14.03 -24.19 17.15
C TRP A 21 -12.72 -24.03 17.92
N LEU A 22 -11.71 -24.81 17.51
CA LEU A 22 -10.34 -24.59 17.88
C LEU A 22 -10.01 -23.14 17.51
N PHE A 23 -9.64 -22.35 18.51
CA PHE A 23 -8.86 -21.15 18.33
C PHE A 23 -7.65 -21.53 17.48
N SER A 24 -7.66 -21.09 16.22
CA SER A 24 -6.48 -21.15 15.37
C SER A 24 -5.46 -20.22 16.03
N ASP A 25 -4.41 -20.83 16.57
CA ASP A 25 -3.28 -20.16 17.19
C ASP A 25 -2.89 -18.92 16.38
N GLY A 26 -2.79 -17.81 17.09
CA GLY A 26 -2.16 -16.61 16.59
C GLY A 26 -0.74 -16.96 16.21
N GLN A 27 -0.52 -17.15 14.91
CA GLN A 27 0.80 -17.15 14.33
C GLN A 27 1.28 -15.70 14.41
N ASP A 28 1.96 -15.37 15.51
CA ASP A 28 2.68 -14.10 15.62
C ASP A 28 3.57 -13.97 14.38
N PRO A 29 3.41 -12.90 13.57
CA PRO A 29 4.30 -12.70 12.43
C PRO A 29 5.72 -12.50 12.98
N ALA A 30 6.68 -13.20 12.38
CA ALA A 30 8.08 -13.11 12.77
C ALA A 30 8.55 -11.65 12.85
N PRO A 31 9.42 -11.31 13.83
CA PRO A 31 9.95 -9.96 13.94
C PRO A 31 10.66 -9.56 12.65
N ILE A 32 10.21 -8.46 12.07
CA ILE A 32 10.81 -7.85 10.89
C ILE A 32 12.24 -7.43 11.26
N ASN A 33 13.23 -8.16 10.75
CA ASN A 33 14.64 -7.77 10.88
C ASN A 33 14.92 -6.64 9.87
N VAL A 34 14.87 -5.41 10.35
CA VAL A 34 15.25 -4.23 9.57
C VAL A 34 16.77 -4.09 9.66
N PRO A 35 17.53 -4.27 8.56
CA PRO A 35 18.97 -4.04 8.60
C PRO A 35 19.23 -2.56 8.94
N PRO A 36 20.33 -2.24 9.63
CA PRO A 36 20.68 -0.86 9.93
C PRO A 36 20.77 -0.06 8.62
N ILE A 37 20.12 1.10 8.61
CA ILE A 37 20.23 2.05 7.51
C ILE A 37 21.70 2.46 7.43
N ALA A 38 22.42 1.89 6.45
CA ALA A 38 23.74 2.35 6.10
C ALA A 38 23.62 3.78 5.60
N ASN A 39 24.45 4.66 6.16
CA ASN A 39 24.48 6.07 5.80
C ASN A 39 24.86 6.18 4.31
N GLN A 40 23.86 6.37 3.45
CA GLN A 40 24.07 6.50 2.01
C GLN A 40 24.70 7.88 1.78
N GLN A 41 26.03 7.90 1.63
CA GLN A 41 26.72 9.06 1.11
C GLN A 41 26.27 9.25 -0.33
N VAL A 42 25.46 10.26 -0.57
CA VAL A 42 25.13 10.74 -1.91
C VAL A 42 26.39 11.42 -2.42
N ALA A 43 27.08 10.76 -3.36
CA ALA A 43 28.12 11.43 -4.14
C ALA A 43 27.42 12.39 -5.10
N ASP A 44 27.69 13.67 -4.91
CA ASP A 44 27.28 14.74 -5.82
C ASP A 44 27.93 14.51 -7.20
N GLU A 45 27.14 14.02 -8.17
CA GLU A 45 27.42 14.24 -9.59
C GLU A 45 26.42 15.28 -10.10
N VAL A 46 26.80 16.56 -9.94
CA VAL A 46 26.10 17.69 -10.55
C VAL A 46 26.54 17.77 -12.01
N GLY A 47 25.60 17.48 -12.91
CA GLY A 47 25.75 17.73 -14.34
C GLY A 47 25.86 19.22 -14.63
N GLU A 48 26.76 19.57 -15.54
CA GLU A 48 27.06 20.94 -15.94
C GLU A 48 25.92 21.53 -16.80
N ASP A 49 24.98 22.25 -16.19
CA ASP A 49 24.12 23.20 -16.88
C ASP A 49 24.61 24.63 -16.62
N THR A 50 25.26 25.18 -17.63
CA THR A 50 25.85 26.52 -17.64
C THR A 50 24.76 27.59 -17.59
N PHE A 51 24.52 28.16 -16.41
CA PHE A 51 23.89 29.46 -16.25
C PHE A 51 24.86 30.42 -15.56
N GLY A 52 24.88 31.68 -16.03
CA GLY A 52 25.96 32.65 -15.84
C GLY A 52 26.45 32.80 -14.40
N LEU A 53 27.72 32.45 -14.20
CA LEU A 53 28.46 32.61 -12.96
C LEU A 53 28.96 34.06 -12.84
N GLU A 54 28.16 34.93 -12.24
CA GLU A 54 28.76 36.00 -11.44
C GLU A 54 29.48 35.31 -10.28
N THR A 55 30.79 35.56 -10.15
CA THR A 55 31.69 34.88 -9.21
C THR A 55 31.22 35.07 -7.77
N LEU A 56 30.49 34.10 -7.24
CA LEU A 56 30.25 33.96 -5.81
C LEU A 56 31.58 33.54 -5.19
N THR A 57 32.21 34.45 -4.44
CA THR A 57 33.36 34.10 -3.62
C THR A 57 32.90 33.13 -2.52
N PRO A 58 33.64 32.04 -2.25
CA PRO A 58 33.35 31.21 -1.09
C PRO A 58 33.62 32.07 0.15
N VAL A 59 32.56 32.47 0.86
CA VAL A 59 32.68 32.91 2.25
C VAL A 59 33.08 31.67 3.05
N SER A 60 34.38 31.49 3.22
CA SER A 60 34.95 30.64 4.27
C SER A 60 34.72 31.33 5.61
N GLY A 61 33.46 31.41 6.02
CA GLY A 61 33.08 31.71 7.38
C GLY A 61 33.01 30.39 8.14
N THR A 62 33.69 30.31 9.28
CA THR A 62 33.37 29.27 10.27
C THR A 62 31.92 29.49 10.71
N ILE A 63 31.04 28.52 10.44
CA ILE A 63 29.71 28.51 11.04
C ILE A 63 29.92 28.28 12.54
N GLN A 64 30.04 29.36 13.29
CA GLN A 64 30.04 29.29 14.75
C GLN A 64 28.58 29.13 15.16
N LEU A 65 28.21 27.90 15.52
CA LEU A 65 26.92 27.63 16.14
C LEU A 65 26.97 28.29 17.53
N ALA A 66 26.52 29.53 17.61
CA ALA A 66 26.33 30.22 18.88
C ALA A 66 25.13 29.57 19.58
N ALA A 67 25.35 28.41 20.18
CA ALA A 67 24.58 27.97 21.32
C ALA A 67 24.92 28.95 22.44
N THR A 68 24.28 30.11 22.44
CA THR A 68 24.31 30.93 23.63
C THR A 68 23.55 30.14 24.67
N ASP A 69 24.12 30.06 25.87
CA ASP A 69 23.56 29.36 27.04
C ASP A 69 22.27 30.04 27.56
N ASP A 70 21.63 30.85 26.71
CA ASP A 70 20.37 31.52 26.95
C ASP A 70 19.23 30.51 26.72
N GLU A 71 18.95 29.78 27.79
CA GLU A 71 17.71 29.03 28.04
C GLU A 71 16.41 29.60 27.44
N PRO A 72 16.16 30.93 27.31
CA PRO A 72 14.96 31.42 26.62
C PRO A 72 14.83 31.00 25.16
N ALA A 73 15.93 30.85 24.41
CA ALA A 73 15.85 30.45 23.00
C ALA A 73 15.52 28.95 22.87
N LEU A 74 16.13 28.10 23.72
CA LEU A 74 15.79 26.69 23.79
C LEU A 74 14.36 26.45 24.27
N ARG A 75 13.89 27.22 25.27
CA ARG A 75 12.49 27.20 25.72
C ARG A 75 11.53 27.66 24.64
N ALA A 76 11.83 28.73 23.92
CA ALA A 76 11.00 29.21 22.81
C ALA A 76 10.91 28.19 21.66
N LEU A 77 11.96 27.41 21.42
CA LEU A 77 11.92 26.31 20.44
C LEU A 77 11.11 25.11 20.97
N ALA A 78 11.26 24.75 22.25
CA ALA A 78 10.46 23.69 22.87
C ALA A 78 8.97 24.04 22.93
N ASP A 79 8.63 25.30 23.23
CA ASP A 79 7.24 25.78 23.27
C ASP A 79 6.59 25.75 21.88
N ARG A 80 7.36 26.05 20.81
CA ARG A 80 6.89 25.87 19.42
C ARG A 80 6.70 24.41 19.07
N GLN A 81 7.62 23.54 19.50
CA GLN A 81 7.54 22.11 19.23
C GLN A 81 6.33 21.48 19.93
N ASN A 82 6.02 21.92 21.15
CA ASN A 82 4.88 21.42 21.91
C ASN A 82 3.54 21.97 21.40
N SER A 83 3.48 23.19 20.85
CA SER A 83 2.21 23.75 20.33
C SER A 83 1.82 23.23 18.95
N GLU A 84 2.73 22.60 18.20
CA GLU A 84 2.47 22.07 16.85
C GLU A 84 2.23 20.54 16.84
N LEU A 85 2.56 19.85 17.94
CA LEU A 85 2.35 18.40 18.09
C LEU A 85 0.99 18.02 18.69
N ASP A 86 0.28 18.97 19.32
CA ASP A 86 -0.98 18.69 20.03
C ASP A 86 -2.23 18.66 19.12
N GLU A 87 -2.12 19.05 17.84
CA GLU A 87 -3.28 19.13 16.93
C GLU A 87 -3.00 18.65 15.50
N ILE A 88 -2.22 17.59 15.29
CA ILE A 88 -2.31 16.87 14.00
C ILE A 88 -3.51 15.92 14.12
N PRO A 89 -4.68 16.25 13.56
CA PRO A 89 -5.82 15.34 13.60
C PRO A 89 -5.41 14.05 12.87
N LEU A 90 -5.30 12.96 13.65
CA LEU A 90 -5.11 11.63 13.11
C LEU A 90 -6.25 11.36 12.13
N GLN A 91 -5.97 11.41 10.84
CA GLN A 91 -6.94 11.04 9.84
C GLN A 91 -7.29 9.56 10.08
N PRO A 92 -8.57 9.19 10.15
CA PRO A 92 -8.95 7.79 10.30
C PRO A 92 -8.36 7.01 9.13
N ILE A 93 -7.73 5.87 9.44
CA ILE A 93 -7.26 4.95 8.40
C ILE A 93 -8.50 4.47 7.65
N PRO A 94 -8.60 4.69 6.33
CA PRO A 94 -9.76 4.24 5.57
C PRO A 94 -9.89 2.70 5.68
N ASP A 95 -11.11 2.23 5.94
CA ASP A 95 -11.44 0.81 5.89
C ASP A 95 -11.61 0.41 4.42
N ILE A 96 -10.54 -0.15 3.85
CA ILE A 96 -10.53 -0.59 2.45
C ILE A 96 -11.02 -2.04 2.37
N ASP A 97 -12.21 -2.20 1.83
CA ASP A 97 -12.73 -3.50 1.40
C ASP A 97 -12.08 -3.91 0.08
N PHE A 98 -11.16 -4.87 0.16
CA PHE A 98 -10.46 -5.42 -0.99
C PHE A 98 -11.41 -5.93 -2.08
N ALA A 99 -12.45 -6.68 -1.72
CA ALA A 99 -13.30 -7.36 -2.68
C ALA A 99 -14.12 -6.35 -3.50
N THR A 100 -14.68 -5.34 -2.84
CA THR A 100 -15.59 -4.39 -3.48
C THR A 100 -14.89 -3.19 -4.12
N GLN A 101 -13.72 -2.79 -3.62
CA GLN A 101 -13.02 -1.59 -4.10
C GLN A 101 -11.87 -1.94 -5.07
N VAL A 102 -11.05 -2.93 -4.74
CA VAL A 102 -9.84 -3.25 -5.50
C VAL A 102 -10.07 -4.38 -6.49
N GLU A 103 -10.56 -5.53 -6.01
CA GLU A 103 -10.69 -6.74 -6.81
C GLU A 103 -11.70 -6.56 -7.95
N SER A 104 -12.87 -5.98 -7.65
CA SER A 104 -13.92 -5.72 -8.65
C SER A 104 -13.44 -4.78 -9.75
N PHE A 105 -12.72 -3.71 -9.41
CA PHE A 105 -12.15 -2.76 -10.36
C PHE A 105 -11.06 -3.42 -11.22
N THR A 106 -10.13 -4.11 -10.57
CA THR A 106 -8.99 -4.78 -11.23
C THR A 106 -9.48 -5.81 -12.24
N LYS A 107 -10.46 -6.63 -11.85
CA LYS A 107 -11.05 -7.64 -12.74
C LYS A 107 -11.73 -7.04 -13.96
N LYS A 108 -12.38 -5.88 -13.82
CA LYS A 108 -13.16 -5.24 -14.89
C LYS A 108 -12.29 -4.47 -15.88
N PHE A 109 -11.21 -3.84 -15.40
CA PHE A 109 -10.46 -2.85 -16.19
C PHE A 109 -8.99 -3.20 -16.43
N CYS A 110 -8.42 -4.14 -15.68
CA CYS A 110 -6.97 -4.35 -15.68
C CYS A 110 -6.54 -5.76 -16.12
N ILE A 111 -7.36 -6.78 -15.86
CA ILE A 111 -6.97 -8.19 -16.08
C ILE A 111 -6.83 -8.53 -17.57
N ASP A 112 -7.50 -7.83 -18.47
CA ASP A 112 -7.37 -8.11 -19.92
C ASP A 112 -5.94 -7.88 -20.43
N CYS A 113 -5.22 -6.89 -19.88
CA CYS A 113 -3.82 -6.57 -20.26
C CYS A 113 -2.77 -7.06 -19.24
N HIS A 114 -3.16 -7.23 -17.97
CA HIS A 114 -2.26 -7.58 -16.84
C HIS A 114 -2.65 -8.88 -16.11
N GLY A 115 -3.40 -9.75 -16.79
CA GLY A 115 -3.88 -11.04 -16.31
C GLY A 115 -2.89 -12.19 -16.49
N PRO A 116 -3.39 -13.44 -16.45
CA PRO A 116 -2.58 -14.63 -16.72
C PRO A 116 -2.19 -14.78 -18.19
N ASP A 117 -2.99 -14.23 -19.10
CA ASP A 117 -2.80 -14.39 -20.55
C ASP A 117 -1.96 -13.26 -21.17
N ALA A 118 -1.95 -12.08 -20.54
CA ALA A 118 -1.18 -10.91 -20.95
C ALA A 118 -0.55 -10.22 -19.73
N GLN A 119 0.72 -9.83 -19.84
CA GLN A 119 1.48 -9.14 -18.79
C GLN A 119 2.14 -7.88 -19.34
N GLU A 120 1.34 -6.98 -19.89
CA GLU A 120 1.86 -5.73 -20.46
C GLU A 120 2.69 -4.97 -19.43
N GLY A 121 3.82 -4.40 -19.87
CA GLY A 121 4.74 -3.71 -18.97
C GLY A 121 5.35 -4.58 -17.85
N GLY A 122 5.24 -5.92 -17.95
CA GLY A 122 5.70 -6.85 -16.91
C GLY A 122 4.86 -6.83 -15.64
N LEU A 123 3.62 -6.34 -15.71
CA LEU A 123 2.71 -6.25 -14.58
C LEU A 123 1.72 -7.44 -14.57
N GLU A 124 1.68 -8.15 -13.45
CA GLU A 124 0.86 -9.35 -13.23
C GLU A 124 -0.11 -9.14 -12.07
N LEU A 125 -1.30 -8.59 -12.36
CA LEU A 125 -2.27 -8.24 -11.32
C LEU A 125 -3.01 -9.44 -10.74
N HIS A 126 -3.08 -10.54 -11.49
CA HIS A 126 -3.72 -11.79 -11.03
C HIS A 126 -3.02 -12.45 -9.83
N LYS A 127 -1.81 -12.01 -9.46
CA LYS A 127 -1.06 -12.52 -8.31
C LYS A 127 -1.42 -11.86 -6.99
N TYR A 128 -2.23 -10.79 -7.02
CA TYR A 128 -2.65 -10.08 -5.81
C TYR A 128 -4.08 -10.50 -5.44
N ASP A 129 -4.20 -11.20 -4.31
CA ASP A 129 -5.47 -11.74 -3.79
C ASP A 129 -5.94 -11.07 -2.49
N SER A 130 -5.15 -10.11 -2.00
CA SER A 130 -5.33 -9.53 -0.68
C SER A 130 -4.59 -8.20 -0.53
N ILE A 131 -5.07 -7.34 0.37
CA ILE A 131 -4.37 -6.10 0.76
C ILE A 131 -2.94 -6.39 1.25
N LEU A 132 -2.73 -7.54 1.90
CA LEU A 132 -1.40 -7.92 2.39
C LEU A 132 -0.39 -8.10 1.24
N SER A 133 -0.78 -8.81 0.18
CA SER A 133 0.05 -8.98 -1.02
C SER A 133 0.34 -7.63 -1.70
N MET A 134 -0.65 -6.74 -1.78
CA MET A 134 -0.47 -5.39 -2.31
C MET A 134 0.50 -4.56 -1.46
N ARG A 135 0.41 -4.68 -0.13
CA ARG A 135 1.30 -4.02 0.83
C ARG A 135 2.74 -4.52 0.76
N GLN A 136 2.99 -5.73 0.26
CA GLN A 136 4.35 -6.18 -0.03
C GLN A 136 4.90 -5.50 -1.30
N SER A 137 4.03 -5.21 -2.26
CA SER A 137 4.36 -4.53 -3.53
C SER A 137 3.92 -3.07 -3.58
N ARG A 138 4.04 -2.31 -2.47
CA ARG A 138 3.54 -0.92 -2.38
C ARG A 138 4.04 0.00 -3.49
N LYS A 139 5.29 -0.16 -3.92
CA LYS A 139 5.86 0.68 -4.99
C LYS A 139 5.13 0.49 -6.31
N THR A 140 4.84 -0.77 -6.65
CA THR A 140 4.07 -1.13 -7.85
C THR A 140 2.66 -0.56 -7.78
N TRP A 141 1.96 -0.78 -6.67
CA TRP A 141 0.59 -0.26 -6.49
C TRP A 141 0.53 1.26 -6.50
N LYS A 142 1.49 1.96 -5.89
CA LYS A 142 1.60 3.41 -5.99
C LYS A 142 1.66 3.87 -7.45
N HIS A 143 2.43 3.19 -8.28
CA HIS A 143 2.54 3.54 -9.69
C HIS A 143 1.24 3.27 -10.46
N ILE A 144 0.60 2.13 -10.20
CA ILE A 144 -0.72 1.81 -10.78
C ILE A 144 -1.74 2.90 -10.43
N TYR A 145 -1.82 3.31 -9.17
CA TYR A 145 -2.73 4.37 -8.74
C TYR A 145 -2.49 5.68 -9.51
N GLN A 146 -1.23 6.09 -9.68
CA GLN A 146 -0.90 7.29 -10.44
C GLN A 146 -1.34 7.19 -11.91
N LEU A 147 -1.14 6.03 -12.54
CA LEU A 147 -1.54 5.82 -13.94
C LEU A 147 -3.06 5.79 -14.11
N VAL A 148 -3.79 5.20 -13.16
CA VAL A 148 -5.26 5.23 -13.15
C VAL A 148 -5.77 6.64 -12.90
N GLU A 149 -5.19 7.37 -11.94
CA GLU A 149 -5.57 8.75 -11.60
C GLU A 149 -5.49 9.68 -12.83
N ILE A 150 -4.41 9.59 -13.62
CA ILE A 150 -4.24 10.38 -14.84
C ILE A 150 -4.94 9.80 -16.07
N SER A 151 -5.72 8.72 -15.90
CA SER A 151 -6.42 8.02 -17.00
C SER A 151 -5.49 7.49 -18.10
N ALA A 152 -4.24 7.17 -17.74
CA ALA A 152 -3.30 6.49 -18.65
C ALA A 152 -3.57 4.97 -18.69
N MET A 153 -4.24 4.44 -17.67
CA MET A 153 -4.70 3.05 -17.62
C MET A 153 -6.19 2.99 -17.25
N PRO A 154 -7.01 2.27 -18.03
CA PRO A 154 -6.69 1.54 -19.27
C PRO A 154 -6.39 2.48 -20.46
N PRO A 155 -5.61 2.04 -21.47
CA PRO A 155 -5.36 2.83 -22.69
C PRO A 155 -6.66 3.26 -23.39
N VAL A 156 -6.71 4.46 -23.97
CA VAL A 156 -7.94 5.08 -24.51
C VAL A 156 -8.62 4.32 -25.65
N ASP A 157 -7.89 3.41 -26.30
CA ASP A 157 -8.38 2.53 -27.37
C ASP A 157 -8.95 1.20 -26.86
N MET A 158 -8.82 0.94 -25.55
CA MET A 158 -9.34 -0.24 -24.88
C MET A 158 -10.67 0.06 -24.21
N GLU A 159 -11.60 -0.89 -24.28
CA GLU A 159 -12.89 -0.83 -23.60
C GLU A 159 -13.07 -2.07 -22.72
N PRO A 160 -13.70 -1.94 -21.54
CA PRO A 160 -14.39 -0.73 -21.05
C PRO A 160 -13.45 0.30 -20.40
N GLN A 161 -13.74 1.59 -20.58
CA GLN A 161 -13.13 2.66 -19.79
C GLN A 161 -13.84 2.89 -18.44
N PRO A 162 -13.12 3.06 -17.32
CA PRO A 162 -13.72 3.38 -16.04
C PRO A 162 -14.28 4.81 -16.02
N THR A 163 -15.39 5.04 -15.32
CA THR A 163 -15.88 6.41 -15.09
C THR A 163 -14.96 7.18 -14.16
N LYS A 164 -15.14 8.50 -14.08
CA LYS A 164 -14.39 9.34 -13.14
C LYS A 164 -14.59 8.85 -11.70
N GLU A 165 -15.83 8.57 -11.32
CA GLU A 165 -16.19 8.11 -9.98
C GLU A 165 -15.61 6.73 -9.66
N GLU A 166 -15.60 5.80 -10.63
CA GLU A 166 -14.97 4.49 -10.45
C GLU A 166 -13.45 4.62 -10.21
N ARG A 167 -12.77 5.51 -10.95
CA ARG A 167 -11.34 5.78 -10.76
C ARG A 167 -11.07 6.45 -9.41
N GLU A 168 -11.82 7.49 -9.07
CA GLU A 168 -11.68 8.19 -7.79
C GLU A 168 -11.87 7.24 -6.61
N LYS A 169 -12.84 6.31 -6.70
CA LYS A 169 -13.05 5.29 -5.67
C LYS A 169 -11.86 4.31 -5.57
N PHE A 170 -11.24 3.97 -6.69
CA PHE A 170 -10.11 3.03 -6.72
C PHE A 170 -8.81 3.62 -6.15
N VAL A 171 -8.57 4.93 -6.32
CA VAL A 171 -7.31 5.59 -5.91
C VAL A 171 -7.32 6.18 -4.49
N GLN A 172 -8.42 5.98 -3.74
CA GLN A 172 -8.58 6.46 -2.36
C GLN A 172 -7.90 5.58 -1.32
#